data_AF-A0A3M1PCI4-F1
#
_entry.id   AF-A0A3M1PCI4-F1
#
_cell.length_a   1.000
_cell.length_b   1.000
_cell.length_c   1.000
_cell.angle_alpha   90.00
_cell.angle_beta   90.00
_cell.angle_gamma   90.00
#
_symmetry.space_group_name_H-M   'P 1'
#
loop_
_entity.id
_entity.type
_entity.pdbx_description
1 polymer ?
#
loop_
_entity_poly.entity_id
_entity_poly.type
_entity_poly.pdbx_seq_one_letter_code
_entity_poly.pdbx_strand_id
1 'polypeptide(L)'
;MCGISRAYKDLGNYVTARSYARRALRTNSAYGLGWIALGEVYEASAESCVEKKKGKVEFNDKLVYELAAIQYRKALKDPEFSQEAERHLGYLQAVLPTKEDKFMHKGQKKPVGPCYAWIK
;
A
#
# COMPACT_ATOMS: atom_id res chain seq x y z
N MET A 1 6.84 -3.96 16.43
CA MET A 1 7.38 -3.72 15.05
C MET A 1 6.42 -2.91 14.19
N CYS A 2 5.11 -3.17 14.21
CA CYS A 2 4.12 -2.39 13.42
C CYS A 2 4.05 -0.90 13.81
N GLY A 3 4.13 -0.56 15.11
CA GLY A 3 4.19 0.84 15.55
C GLY A 3 5.41 1.60 15.01
N ILE A 4 6.58 0.96 14.95
CA ILE A 4 7.79 1.54 14.35
C ILE A 4 7.60 1.76 12.84
N SER A 5 6.94 0.81 12.15
CA SER A 5 6.57 0.99 10.74
C SER A 5 5.69 2.23 10.54
N ARG A 6 4.64 2.39 11.35
CA ARG A 6 3.73 3.55 11.29
C ARG A 6 4.48 4.86 11.55
N ALA A 7 5.35 4.91 12.55
CA ALA A 7 6.16 6.10 12.82
C ALA A 7 7.05 6.51 11.62
N TYR A 8 7.75 5.55 10.99
CA TYR A 8 8.56 5.86 9.81
C TYR A 8 7.71 6.23 8.59
N LYS A 9 6.51 5.66 8.45
CA LYS A 9 5.55 6.03 7.41
C LYS A 9 5.10 7.47 7.58
N ASP A 10 4.78 7.89 8.81
CA ASP A 10 4.37 9.26 9.12
C ASP A 10 5.50 10.28 8.87
N LEU A 11 6.76 9.85 9.01
CA LEU A 11 7.95 10.62 8.62
C LEU A 11 8.25 10.61 7.10
N GLY A 12 7.41 9.97 6.28
CA GLY A 12 7.64 9.82 4.84
C GLY A 12 8.77 8.85 4.46
N ASN A 13 9.32 8.11 5.41
CA ASN A 13 10.39 7.14 5.18
C ASN A 13 9.83 5.74 4.87
N TYR A 14 9.23 5.61 3.69
CA TYR A 14 8.51 4.40 3.28
C TYR A 14 9.40 3.16 3.15
N VAL A 15 10.68 3.32 2.80
CA VAL A 15 11.64 2.21 2.68
C VAL A 15 11.86 1.56 4.04
N THR A 16 12.09 2.39 5.06
CA THR A 16 12.32 1.93 6.43
C THR A 16 11.03 1.38 7.04
N ALA A 17 9.91 2.07 6.83
CA ALA A 17 8.60 1.59 7.26
C ALA A 17 8.28 0.19 6.70
N ARG A 18 8.41 0.00 5.38
CA ARG A 18 8.24 -1.30 4.72
C ARG A 18 9.13 -2.37 5.34
N SER A 19 10.38 -2.03 5.65
CA SER A 19 11.33 -2.97 6.27
C SER A 19 10.76 -3.48 7.60
N TYR A 20 10.31 -2.58 8.49
CA TYR A 20 9.74 -2.93 9.80
C TYR A 20 8.43 -3.72 9.70
N ALA A 21 7.51 -3.34 8.82
CA ALA A 21 6.31 -4.14 8.56
C ALA A 21 6.65 -5.56 8.10
N ARG A 22 7.60 -5.69 7.16
CA ARG A 22 8.11 -7.01 6.72
C ARG A 22 8.81 -7.77 7.85
N ARG A 23 9.47 -7.11 8.80
CA ARG A 23 10.06 -7.80 9.97
C ARG A 23 8.97 -8.43 10.84
N ALA A 24 7.89 -7.68 11.10
CA ALA A 24 6.74 -8.20 11.84
C ALA A 24 6.16 -9.45 11.16
N LEU A 25 5.99 -9.39 9.84
CA LEU A 25 5.47 -10.49 9.04
C LEU A 25 6.42 -11.70 8.92
N ARG A 26 7.74 -11.49 9.09
CA ARG A 26 8.68 -12.62 9.20
C ARG A 26 8.57 -13.33 10.53
N THR A 27 8.25 -12.61 11.61
CA THR A 27 7.99 -13.20 12.92
C THR A 27 6.67 -13.95 12.91
N ASN A 28 5.62 -13.36 12.35
CA ASN A 28 4.32 -14.00 12.20
C ASN A 28 3.65 -13.57 10.88
N SER A 29 3.61 -14.48 9.91
CA SER A 29 3.02 -14.22 8.60
C SER A 29 1.49 -14.18 8.59
N ALA A 30 0.85 -14.68 9.64
CA ALA A 30 -0.61 -14.61 9.82
C ALA A 30 -1.04 -13.30 10.51
N TYR A 31 -0.10 -12.47 10.98
CA TYR A 31 -0.42 -11.29 11.77
C TYR A 31 -1.09 -10.20 10.93
N GLY A 32 -2.38 -9.97 11.14
CA GLY A 32 -3.21 -9.03 10.38
C GLY A 32 -2.67 -7.61 10.44
N LEU A 33 -2.31 -7.11 11.62
CA LEU A 33 -1.74 -5.77 11.78
C LEU A 33 -0.40 -5.60 11.03
N GLY A 34 0.39 -6.67 10.88
CA GLY A 34 1.60 -6.65 10.06
C GLY A 34 1.32 -6.37 8.59
N TRP A 35 0.24 -6.98 8.06
CA TRP A 35 -0.22 -6.76 6.70
C TRP A 35 -0.87 -5.39 6.52
N ILE A 36 -1.64 -4.92 7.51
CA ILE A 36 -2.21 -3.56 7.53
C ILE A 36 -1.08 -2.52 7.49
N ALA A 37 -0.11 -2.62 8.39
CA ALA A 37 1.01 -1.69 8.43
C ALA A 37 1.79 -1.67 7.09
N LEU A 38 1.89 -2.80 6.39
CA LEU A 38 2.51 -2.85 5.07
C LEU A 38 1.64 -2.19 3.99
N GLY A 39 0.31 -2.37 4.06
CA GLY A 39 -0.65 -1.68 3.19
C GLY A 39 -0.59 -0.17 3.36
N GLU A 40 -0.59 0.32 4.60
CA GLU A 40 -0.54 1.75 4.94
C GLU A 40 0.72 2.41 4.40
N VAL A 41 1.84 1.70 4.36
CA VAL A 41 3.09 2.21 3.77
C VAL A 41 2.94 2.45 2.28
N TYR A 42 2.29 1.54 1.56
CA TYR A 42 2.04 1.73 0.13
C TYR A 42 1.01 2.84 -0.10
N GLU A 43 -0.10 2.83 0.64
CA GLU A 43 -1.15 3.86 0.57
C GLU A 43 -0.58 5.27 0.80
N ALA A 44 0.13 5.48 1.92
CA ALA A 44 0.74 6.77 2.24
C ALA A 44 1.80 7.21 1.22
N SER A 45 2.54 6.26 0.64
CA SER A 45 3.50 6.58 -0.43
C SER A 45 2.82 7.01 -1.73
N ALA A 46 1.63 6.45 -2.02
CA ALA A 46 0.84 6.86 -3.16
C ALA A 46 0.25 8.25 -2.93
N GLU A 47 -0.33 8.50 -1.75
CA GLU A 47 -0.87 9.81 -1.36
C GLU A 47 0.18 10.92 -1.45
N SER A 48 1.39 10.70 -0.91
CA SER A 48 2.47 11.69 -0.99
C SER A 48 2.88 12.02 -2.43
N CYS A 49 2.84 11.02 -3.33
CA CYS A 49 3.15 11.24 -4.73
C CYS A 49 2.00 11.94 -5.49
N VAL A 50 0.76 11.64 -5.14
CA VAL A 50 -0.42 12.34 -5.66
C VAL A 50 -0.43 13.80 -5.22
N GLU A 51 -0.07 14.08 -3.96
CA GLU A 51 0.06 15.44 -3.41
C GLU A 51 1.11 16.25 -4.19
N LYS A 52 2.30 15.67 -4.43
CA LYS A 52 3.34 16.30 -5.27
C LYS A 52 2.87 16.60 -6.71
N LYS A 53 1.86 15.87 -7.18
CA LYS A 53 1.21 16.05 -8.49
C LYS A 53 -0.09 16.87 -8.40
N LYS A 54 -0.24 17.70 -7.36
CA LYS A 54 -1.40 18.58 -7.15
C LYS A 54 -2.74 17.82 -7.13
N GLY A 55 -2.75 16.62 -6.54
CA GLY A 55 -3.96 15.81 -6.39
C GLY A 55 -4.31 14.95 -7.61
N LYS A 56 -3.52 14.97 -8.69
CA LYS A 56 -3.78 14.16 -9.87
C LYS A 56 -3.36 12.70 -9.64
N VAL A 57 -4.34 11.81 -9.56
CA VAL A 57 -4.13 10.35 -9.51
C VAL A 57 -3.85 9.83 -10.91
N GLU A 58 -2.69 9.22 -11.10
CA GLU A 58 -2.23 8.60 -12.34
C GLU A 58 -2.14 7.08 -12.20
N PHE A 59 -2.00 6.38 -13.32
CA PHE A 59 -1.99 4.91 -13.33
C PHE A 59 -0.92 4.29 -12.42
N ASN A 60 0.27 4.90 -12.32
CA ASN A 60 1.31 4.45 -11.40
C ASN A 60 0.87 4.48 -9.93
N ASP A 61 0.14 5.53 -9.52
CA ASP A 61 -0.35 5.63 -8.14
C ASP A 61 -1.44 4.59 -7.89
N LYS A 62 -2.33 4.38 -8.88
CA LYS A 62 -3.35 3.31 -8.83
C LYS A 62 -2.72 1.93 -8.65
N LEU A 63 -1.59 1.64 -9.31
CA LEU A 63 -0.85 0.39 -9.10
C LEU A 63 -0.31 0.26 -7.67
N VAL A 64 0.11 1.36 -7.05
CA VAL A 64 0.56 1.34 -5.64
C VAL A 64 -0.61 1.17 -4.68
N TYR A 65 -1.76 1.81 -4.94
CA TYR A 65 -3.00 1.54 -4.21
C TYR A 65 -3.45 0.08 -4.37
N GLU A 66 -3.28 -0.52 -5.55
CA GLU A 66 -3.53 -1.95 -5.75
C GLU A 66 -2.58 -2.82 -4.90
N LEU A 67 -1.30 -2.45 -4.79
CA LEU A 67 -0.36 -3.13 -3.89
C LEU A 67 -0.78 -3.02 -2.42
N ALA A 68 -1.29 -1.87 -1.99
CA ALA A 68 -1.86 -1.67 -0.66
C ALA A 68 -3.07 -2.58 -0.42
N ALA A 69 -4.03 -2.57 -1.35
CA ALA A 69 -5.22 -3.43 -1.29
C ALA A 69 -4.88 -4.93 -1.22
N ILE A 70 -3.84 -5.38 -1.94
CA ILE A 70 -3.36 -6.77 -1.84
C ILE A 70 -2.92 -7.11 -0.42
N GLN A 71 -2.28 -6.17 0.30
CA GLN A 71 -1.87 -6.44 1.69
C GLN A 71 -3.07 -6.43 2.62
N TYR A 72 -3.99 -5.49 2.48
CA TYR A 72 -5.21 -5.47 3.28
C TYR A 72 -6.05 -6.73 3.10
N ARG A 73 -6.16 -7.26 1.88
CA ARG A 73 -6.81 -8.56 1.64
C ARG A 73 -6.13 -9.73 2.36
N LYS A 74 -4.83 -9.68 2.61
CA LYS A 74 -4.14 -10.69 3.43
C LYS A 74 -4.46 -10.52 4.91
N ALA A 75 -4.60 -9.28 5.37
CA ALA A 75 -4.98 -8.98 6.75
C ALA A 75 -6.38 -9.51 7.10
N LEU A 76 -7.30 -9.61 6.13
CA LEU A 76 -8.64 -10.20 6.33
C LEU A 76 -8.63 -11.63 6.87
N LYS A 77 -7.51 -12.36 6.72
CA LYS A 77 -7.38 -13.73 7.24
C LYS A 77 -7.26 -13.78 8.76
N ASP A 78 -6.93 -12.66 9.39
CA ASP A 78 -6.84 -12.51 10.83
C ASP A 78 -8.13 -11.88 11.35
N PRO A 79 -9.02 -12.63 12.04
CA PRO A 79 -10.32 -12.13 12.46
C PRO A 79 -10.22 -10.87 13.34
N GLU A 80 -9.17 -10.76 14.15
CA GLU A 80 -8.94 -9.61 15.04
C GLU A 80 -8.80 -8.29 14.27
N PHE A 81 -8.19 -8.34 13.08
CA PHE A 81 -7.88 -7.17 12.27
C PHE A 81 -8.71 -7.07 10.98
N SER A 82 -9.66 -7.99 10.79
CA SER A 82 -10.48 -8.07 9.58
C SER A 82 -11.27 -6.78 9.33
N GLN A 83 -11.95 -6.25 10.36
CA GLN A 83 -12.73 -5.02 10.26
C GLN A 83 -11.87 -3.79 9.91
N GLU A 84 -10.68 -3.66 10.49
CA GLU A 84 -9.75 -2.57 10.16
C GLU A 84 -9.31 -2.67 8.70
N ALA A 85 -8.96 -3.87 8.24
CA ALA A 85 -8.56 -4.12 6.85
C ALA A 85 -9.70 -3.86 5.84
N GLU A 86 -10.94 -4.22 6.17
CA GLU A 86 -12.12 -3.92 5.33
C GLU A 86 -12.32 -2.41 5.17
N ARG A 87 -12.18 -1.65 6.26
CA ARG A 87 -12.28 -0.18 6.21
C ARG A 87 -11.28 0.42 5.22
N HIS A 88 -10.01 -0.02 5.28
CA HIS A 88 -8.99 0.42 4.32
C HIS A 88 -9.32 0.04 2.88
N LEU A 89 -9.81 -1.18 2.65
CA LEU A 89 -10.25 -1.60 1.32
C LEU A 89 -11.40 -0.75 0.77
N GLY A 90 -12.33 -0.34 1.63
CA GLY A 90 -13.42 0.56 1.29
C GLY A 90 -12.92 1.91 0.77
N TYR A 91 -11.94 2.52 1.43
CA TYR A 91 -11.34 3.78 0.99
C TYR A 91 -10.62 3.66 -0.35
N LEU A 92 -9.91 2.55 -0.57
CA LEU A 92 -9.15 2.34 -1.80
C LEU A 92 -10.01 2.09 -3.03
N GLN A 93 -11.26 1.64 -2.88
CA GLN A 93 -12.09 1.20 -4.00
C GLN A 93 -12.19 2.24 -5.12
N ALA A 94 -12.24 3.53 -4.78
CA ALA A 94 -12.34 4.64 -5.73
C ALA A 94 -11.04 4.93 -6.51
N VAL A 95 -9.88 4.53 -5.97
CA VAL A 95 -8.55 4.85 -6.53
C VAL A 95 -7.83 3.62 -7.11
N LEU A 96 -8.47 2.45 -7.08
CA LEU A 96 -7.94 1.25 -7.73
C LEU A 96 -7.95 1.38 -9.27
N PRO A 97 -7.03 0.69 -9.98
CA PRO A 97 -7.03 0.70 -11.44
C PRO A 97 -8.26 -0.01 -11.99
N THR A 98 -8.96 0.62 -12.93
CA THR A 98 -10.12 0.02 -13.61
C THR A 98 -9.68 -0.98 -14.68
N LYS A 99 -10.65 -1.66 -15.30
CA LYS A 99 -10.37 -2.56 -16.43
C LYS A 99 -9.83 -1.78 -17.64
N GLU A 100 -10.39 -0.60 -17.89
CA GLU A 100 -10.00 0.32 -18.96
C GLU A 100 -8.57 0.83 -18.72
N ASP A 101 -8.24 1.25 -17.48
CA ASP A 101 -6.89 1.67 -17.11
C ASP A 101 -5.85 0.58 -17.47
N LYS A 102 -6.13 -0.66 -17.05
CA LYS A 102 -5.26 -1.82 -17.32
C LYS A 102 -5.20 -2.18 -18.80
N PHE A 103 -6.30 -1.98 -19.54
CA PHE A 103 -6.33 -2.18 -20.98
C PHE A 103 -5.51 -1.14 -21.74
N MET A 104 -5.48 0.12 -21.29
CA MET A 104 -4.68 1.17 -21.92
C MET A 104 -3.18 1.04 -21.62
N HIS A 105 -2.83 0.46 -20.46
CA HIS A 105 -1.44 0.27 -20.02
C HIS A 105 -1.01 -1.19 -20.07
N LYS A 106 -1.28 -1.86 -21.21
CA LYS A 106 -0.99 -3.30 -21.36
C LYS A 106 0.46 -3.62 -21.04
N GLY A 107 0.65 -4.61 -20.16
CA GLY A 107 1.99 -5.10 -19.78
C GLY A 107 2.61 -4.37 -18.58
N GLN A 108 2.09 -3.21 -18.19
CA GLN A 108 2.62 -2.51 -17.02
C GLN A 108 1.97 -3.04 -15.73
N LYS A 109 2.72 -3.91 -15.03
CA LYS A 109 2.29 -4.51 -13.75
C LYS A 109 2.92 -3.87 -12.51
N LYS A 110 3.92 -3.01 -12.70
CA LYS A 110 4.66 -2.35 -11.63
C LYS A 110 4.58 -0.84 -11.79
N PRO A 111 4.50 -0.09 -10.69
CA PRO A 111 4.62 1.36 -10.74
C PRO A 111 6.03 1.74 -11.21
N VAL A 112 6.11 2.73 -12.09
CA VAL A 112 7.37 3.28 -12.61
C VAL A 112 7.51 4.75 -12.20
N GLY A 113 8.74 5.26 -12.28
CA GLY A 113 9.07 6.66 -12.00
C GLY A 113 9.77 6.89 -10.65
N PRO A 114 10.27 8.12 -10.43
CA PRO A 114 11.14 8.43 -9.28
C PRO A 114 10.44 8.25 -7.94
N CYS A 115 9.14 8.54 -7.89
CA CYS A 115 8.29 8.38 -6.71
C CYS A 115 8.27 6.94 -6.15
N TYR A 116 8.38 5.95 -7.05
CA TYR A 116 8.19 4.54 -6.73
C TYR A 116 9.44 3.69 -7.00
N ALA A 117 10.59 4.30 -7.29
CA ALA A 117 11.83 3.59 -7.58
C ALA A 117 12.30 2.62 -6.47
N TRP A 118 11.81 2.83 -5.24
CA TRP A 118 12.08 1.98 -4.09
C TRP A 118 11.20 0.71 -4.03
N ILE A 119 10.14 0.64 -4.83
CA ILE A 119 9.25 -0.51 -4.98
C ILE A 119 9.82 -1.39 -6.11
N LYS A 120 10.61 -2.41 -5.74
CA LYS A 120 11.23 -3.38 -6.66
C LYS A 120 10.64 -4.77 -6.49
#